data_AF-Q4DAQ6-F1
#
_entry.id   AF-Q4DAQ6-F1
#
_cell.length_a   1.000
_cell.length_b   1.000
_cell.length_c   1.000
_cell.angle_alpha   90.00
_cell.angle_beta   90.00
_cell.angle_gamma   90.00
#
_symmetry.space_group_name_H-M   'P 1'
#
loop_
_entity.id
_entity.type
_entity.pdbx_description
1 polymer ?
#
loop_
_entity_poly.entity_id
_entity_poly.type
_entity_poly.pdbx_seq_one_letter_code
_entity_poly.pdbx_strand_id
1 'polypeptide(L)'
;MPMHVPDPAPCAVESTLWRSCLKEFDYGPDRPKGACEKQRAGYYACIKAWRERQNEVYDYNRFNLVKECAKEAEKLHQCMMVNMFEASRCQETMTQLKRCAARHDPEVRRALADDPTLIMSEEEEEPQGIKRLWYRAIGKL
;
A
#
# COMPACT_ATOMS: atom_id res chain seq x y z
N MET A 1 -7.52 -34.51 -1.82
CA MET A 1 -6.98 -33.48 -2.71
C MET A 1 -7.33 -32.13 -2.10
N PRO A 2 -6.39 -31.20 -1.86
CA PRO A 2 -6.74 -29.85 -1.42
C PRO A 2 -7.61 -29.22 -2.51
N MET A 3 -8.87 -28.94 -2.18
CA MET A 3 -9.77 -28.23 -3.09
C MET A 3 -9.33 -26.77 -3.11
N HIS A 4 -8.66 -26.36 -4.19
CA HIS A 4 -8.52 -24.95 -4.50
C HIS A 4 -9.95 -24.40 -4.66
N VAL A 5 -10.43 -23.68 -3.64
CA VAL A 5 -11.68 -22.94 -3.72
C VAL A 5 -11.31 -21.52 -4.13
N PRO A 6 -11.54 -21.12 -5.39
CA PRO A 6 -11.43 -19.73 -5.80
C PRO A 6 -12.64 -18.96 -5.25
N ASP A 7 -12.68 -18.81 -3.93
CA ASP A 7 -13.55 -17.81 -3.31
C ASP A 7 -12.83 -16.46 -3.43
N PRO A 8 -13.38 -15.49 -4.19
CA PRO A 8 -12.77 -14.17 -4.31
C PRO A 8 -12.71 -13.42 -2.96
N ALA A 9 -13.49 -13.83 -1.96
CA ALA A 9 -13.53 -13.19 -0.66
C ALA A 9 -13.80 -14.21 0.48
N PRO A 10 -12.84 -15.10 0.79
CA PRO A 10 -13.04 -16.25 1.70
C PRO A 10 -13.40 -15.90 3.14
N CYS A 11 -13.18 -14.64 3.53
CA CYS A 11 -13.46 -14.10 4.86
C CYS A 11 -14.28 -12.81 4.77
N ALA A 12 -15.17 -12.71 3.77
CA ALA A 12 -16.02 -11.55 3.56
C ALA A 12 -16.91 -11.25 4.78
N VAL A 13 -17.44 -12.29 5.43
CA VAL A 13 -18.31 -12.15 6.60
C VAL A 13 -17.53 -11.57 7.78
N GLU A 14 -16.38 -12.16 8.12
CA GLU A 14 -15.53 -11.70 9.22
C GLU A 14 -14.97 -10.30 8.96
N SER A 15 -14.58 -10.01 7.71
CA SER A 15 -14.16 -8.67 7.27
C SER A 15 -15.28 -7.65 7.45
N THR A 16 -16.51 -8.00 7.08
CA THR A 16 -17.68 -7.11 7.22
C THR A 16 -17.99 -6.85 8.69
N LEU A 17 -18.00 -7.88 9.54
CA LEU A 17 -18.19 -7.74 10.99
C LEU A 17 -17.13 -6.85 11.62
N TRP A 18 -15.87 -7.03 11.22
CA TRP A 18 -14.78 -6.20 11.73
C TRP A 18 -14.93 -4.75 11.28
N ARG A 19 -15.18 -4.49 9.99
CA ARG A 19 -15.41 -3.13 9.46
C ARG A 19 -16.61 -2.45 10.09
N SER A 20 -17.71 -3.17 10.33
CA SER A 20 -18.89 -2.65 11.03
C SER A 20 -18.55 -2.23 12.45
N CYS A 21 -17.78 -3.04 13.18
CA CYS A 21 -17.33 -2.67 14.52
C CYS A 21 -16.42 -1.43 14.49
N LEU A 22 -15.47 -1.36 13.55
CA LEU A 22 -14.56 -0.21 13.43
C LEU A 22 -15.32 1.10 13.18
N LYS A 23 -16.38 1.08 12.37
CA LYS A 23 -17.27 2.24 12.17
C LYS A 23 -17.93 2.71 13.47
N GLU A 24 -18.28 1.78 14.35
CA GLU A 24 -18.96 2.08 15.61
C GLU A 24 -18.00 2.50 16.73
N PHE A 25 -16.76 2.02 16.75
CA PHE A 25 -15.89 2.15 17.93
C PHE A 25 -14.53 2.78 17.70
N ASP A 26 -13.94 2.75 16.51
CA ASP A 26 -12.48 2.86 16.40
C ASP A 26 -11.97 4.14 15.71
N TYR A 27 -12.31 5.34 16.22
CA TYR A 27 -11.64 6.59 15.79
C TYR A 27 -11.61 7.69 16.88
N GLY A 28 -11.43 7.37 18.16
CA GLY A 28 -11.32 8.42 19.20
C GLY A 28 -10.47 8.04 20.41
N PRO A 29 -9.70 8.99 21.00
CA PRO A 29 -8.90 8.76 22.21
C PRO A 29 -9.76 8.39 23.43
N ASP A 30 -11.02 8.83 23.45
CA ASP A 30 -11.96 8.58 24.55
C ASP A 30 -12.73 7.26 24.43
N ARG A 31 -12.50 6.48 23.36
CA ARG A 31 -13.24 5.23 23.11
C ARG A 31 -12.49 4.02 23.68
N PRO A 32 -13.22 2.95 24.11
CA PRO A 32 -12.59 1.77 24.68
C PRO A 32 -11.67 1.09 23.66
N LYS A 33 -10.36 1.08 23.96
CA LYS A 33 -9.35 0.39 23.15
C LYS A 33 -9.69 -1.10 23.07
N GLY A 34 -9.62 -1.68 21.87
CA GLY A 34 -9.84 -3.11 21.67
C GLY A 34 -11.32 -3.54 21.62
N ALA A 35 -12.27 -2.60 21.51
CA ALA A 35 -13.70 -2.95 21.35
C ALA A 35 -13.96 -3.93 20.19
N CYS A 36 -13.14 -3.85 19.13
CA CYS A 36 -13.25 -4.70 17.94
C CYS A 36 -12.27 -5.88 17.91
N GLU A 37 -11.60 -6.18 19.02
CA GLU A 37 -10.56 -7.23 19.05
C GLU A 37 -11.14 -8.62 18.77
N LYS A 38 -12.37 -8.89 19.20
CA LYS A 38 -13.05 -10.16 18.89
C LYS A 38 -13.27 -10.34 17.38
N GLN A 39 -13.74 -9.31 16.70
CA GLN A 39 -14.00 -9.33 15.26
C GLN A 39 -12.69 -9.38 14.47
N ARG A 40 -11.67 -8.63 14.93
CA ARG A 40 -10.31 -8.69 14.40
C ARG A 40 -9.73 -10.11 14.48
N ALA A 41 -9.79 -10.73 15.66
CA ALA A 41 -9.31 -12.10 15.87
C ALA A 41 -10.04 -13.11 14.99
N GLY A 42 -11.37 -12.97 14.86
CA GLY A 42 -12.19 -13.79 13.95
C GLY A 42 -11.75 -13.69 12.49
N TYR A 43 -11.52 -12.47 12.00
CA TYR A 43 -11.02 -12.24 10.63
C TYR A 43 -9.66 -12.90 10.38
N TYR A 44 -8.69 -12.69 11.28
CA TYR A 44 -7.37 -13.31 11.12
C TYR A 44 -7.40 -14.83 11.25
N ALA A 45 -8.27 -15.38 12.11
CA ALA A 45 -8.47 -16.83 12.21
C ALA A 45 -9.02 -17.42 10.90
N CYS A 46 -10.01 -16.75 10.29
CA CYS A 46 -10.52 -17.15 8.99
C CYS A 46 -9.43 -17.11 7.90
N ILE A 47 -8.67 -16.01 7.82
CA ILE A 47 -7.58 -15.88 6.83
C ILE A 47 -6.53 -16.97 7.04
N LYS A 48 -6.18 -17.28 8.29
CA LYS A 48 -5.25 -18.36 8.61
C LYS A 48 -5.76 -19.72 8.12
N ALA A 49 -7.00 -20.08 8.46
CA ALA A 49 -7.61 -21.35 8.06
C ALA A 49 -7.83 -21.45 6.53
N TRP A 50 -8.11 -20.33 5.86
CA TRP A 50 -8.16 -20.29 4.40
C TRP A 50 -6.78 -20.51 3.79
N ARG A 51 -5.73 -19.83 4.27
CA ARG A 51 -4.36 -20.02 3.79
C ARG A 51 -3.86 -21.45 3.99
N GLU A 52 -4.13 -22.05 5.14
CA GLU A 52 -3.82 -23.46 5.42
C GLU A 52 -4.48 -24.40 4.39
N ARG A 53 -5.72 -24.11 3.97
CA ARG A 53 -6.42 -24.88 2.93
C ARG A 53 -5.86 -24.67 1.53
N GLN A 54 -5.33 -23.49 1.23
CA GLN A 54 -4.68 -23.21 -0.06
C GLN A 54 -3.28 -23.85 -0.17
N ASN A 55 -2.70 -24.32 0.94
CA ASN A 55 -1.33 -24.82 1.01
C ASN A 55 -0.29 -23.80 0.47
N GLU A 56 -0.65 -22.51 0.48
CA GLU A 56 0.24 -21.43 0.09
C GLU A 56 1.13 -21.09 1.30
N VAL A 57 2.43 -21.33 1.17
CA VAL A 57 3.42 -20.78 2.12
C VAL A 57 3.28 -19.26 2.06
N TYR A 58 3.18 -18.61 3.23
CA TYR A 58 3.16 -17.15 3.31
C TYR A 58 4.43 -16.59 2.67
N ASP A 59 4.29 -16.05 1.47
CA ASP A 59 5.36 -15.33 0.80
C ASP A 59 5.22 -13.84 1.10
N TYR A 60 6.02 -13.36 2.04
CA TYR A 60 6.12 -11.94 2.35
C TYR A 60 6.55 -11.12 1.12
N ASN A 61 7.23 -11.71 0.13
CA ASN A 61 7.63 -11.01 -1.09
C ASN A 61 6.45 -10.63 -1.98
N ARG A 62 5.29 -11.32 -1.86
CA ARG A 62 4.06 -10.91 -2.55
C ARG A 62 3.48 -9.60 -2.00
N PHE A 63 3.80 -9.26 -0.75
CA PHE A 63 3.30 -8.06 -0.08
C PHE A 63 4.36 -6.96 0.05
N ASN A 64 5.64 -7.32 -0.01
CA ASN A 64 6.69 -6.34 -0.16
C ASN A 64 6.53 -5.69 -1.53
N LEU A 65 6.37 -4.37 -1.49
CA LEU A 65 6.65 -3.52 -2.65
C LEU A 65 8.00 -3.91 -3.23
N VAL A 66 8.11 -3.80 -4.55
CA VAL A 66 9.31 -4.07 -5.35
C VAL A 66 10.57 -3.67 -4.55
N LYS A 67 11.53 -4.58 -4.37
CA LYS A 67 12.67 -4.39 -3.44
C LYS A 67 13.44 -3.11 -3.73
N GLU A 68 13.44 -2.70 -4.99
CA GLU A 68 14.00 -1.47 -5.53
C GLU A 68 13.38 -0.20 -4.90
N CYS A 69 12.16 -0.28 -4.39
CA CYS A 69 11.40 0.80 -3.76
C CYS A 69 11.43 0.78 -2.23
N ALA A 70 12.33 0.00 -1.62
CA ALA A 70 12.42 -0.11 -0.16
C ALA A 70 12.67 1.24 0.52
N LYS A 71 13.40 2.16 -0.14
CA LYS A 71 13.68 3.49 0.39
C LYS A 71 12.41 4.36 0.46
N GLU A 72 11.58 4.33 -0.58
CA GLU A 72 10.32 5.05 -0.65
C GLU A 72 9.30 4.46 0.33
N ALA A 73 9.30 3.13 0.48
CA ALA A 73 8.46 2.44 1.46
C ALA A 73 8.83 2.85 2.90
N GLU A 74 10.12 2.91 3.23
CA GLU A 74 10.58 3.35 4.54
C GLU A 74 10.24 4.81 4.82
N LYS A 75 10.37 5.72 3.84
CA LYS A 75 9.93 7.12 3.98
C LYS A 75 8.43 7.21 4.28
N LEU A 76 7.60 6.45 3.57
CA LEU A 76 6.16 6.42 3.84
C LEU A 76 5.89 5.87 5.24
N HIS A 77 6.54 4.79 5.63
CA HIS A 77 6.40 4.22 6.97
C HIS A 77 6.75 5.24 8.06
N GLN A 78 7.90 5.91 7.96
CA GLN A 78 8.31 6.95 8.91
C GLN A 78 7.31 8.11 8.95
N CYS A 79 6.82 8.55 7.79
CA CYS A 79 5.78 9.59 7.74
C CYS A 79 4.51 9.15 8.46
N MET A 80 4.05 7.92 8.22
CA MET A 80 2.86 7.37 8.87
C MET A 80 3.06 7.27 10.39
N MET A 81 4.24 6.84 10.85
CA MET A 81 4.54 6.78 12.28
C MET A 81 4.52 8.17 12.94
N VAL A 82 5.08 9.19 12.28
CA VAL A 82 5.08 10.57 12.79
C VAL A 82 3.67 11.19 12.79
N ASN A 83 2.85 10.86 11.79
CA ASN A 83 1.51 11.42 11.60
C ASN A 83 0.38 10.50 12.10
N MET A 84 0.68 9.53 12.96
CA MET A 84 -0.33 8.60 13.53
C MET A 84 -1.19 7.88 12.47
N PHE A 85 -0.59 7.51 11.35
CA PHE A 85 -1.23 6.87 10.21
C PHE A 85 -2.28 7.73 9.49
N GLU A 86 -2.27 9.06 9.68
CA GLU A 86 -3.04 10.00 8.85
C GLU A 86 -2.48 10.06 7.42
N ALA A 87 -3.04 9.25 6.53
CA ALA A 87 -2.60 9.17 5.13
C ALA A 87 -2.65 10.51 4.38
N SER A 88 -3.58 11.41 4.76
CA SER A 88 -3.69 12.76 4.18
C SER A 88 -2.43 13.61 4.39
N ARG A 89 -1.64 13.35 5.45
CA ARG A 89 -0.38 14.05 5.72
C ARG A 89 0.83 13.42 5.03
N CYS A 90 0.66 12.21 4.50
CA CYS A 90 1.72 11.43 3.86
C CYS A 90 1.47 11.22 2.36
N GLN A 91 0.72 12.14 1.73
CA GLN A 91 0.40 12.05 0.31
C GLN A 91 1.67 12.07 -0.56
N GLU A 92 2.63 12.93 -0.25
CA GLU A 92 3.87 13.05 -1.03
C GLU A 92 4.71 11.77 -1.01
N THR A 93 4.93 11.19 0.18
CA THR A 93 5.68 9.92 0.31
C THR A 93 4.92 8.76 -0.31
N MET A 94 3.59 8.78 -0.24
CA MET A 94 2.73 7.82 -0.94
C MET A 94 2.86 7.93 -2.46
N THR A 95 2.86 9.14 -3.02
CA THR A 95 3.05 9.37 -4.45
C THR A 95 4.44 8.90 -4.91
N GLN A 96 5.50 9.20 -4.15
CA GLN A 96 6.85 8.70 -4.43
C GLN A 96 6.90 7.17 -4.49
N LEU A 97 6.27 6.50 -3.52
CA LEU A 97 6.19 5.04 -3.50
C LEU A 97 5.39 4.48 -4.69
N LYS A 98 4.24 5.08 -5.01
CA LYS A 98 3.42 4.69 -6.17
C LYS A 98 4.20 4.81 -7.48
N ARG A 99 4.94 5.90 -7.68
CA ARG A 99 5.80 6.09 -8.87
C ARG A 99 6.88 5.03 -8.98
N CYS A 100 7.58 4.76 -7.87
CA CYS A 100 8.60 3.73 -7.86
C CYS A 100 7.99 2.36 -8.19
N ALA A 101 6.88 1.99 -7.54
CA ALA A 101 6.21 0.73 -7.78
C ALA A 101 5.71 0.61 -9.24
N ALA A 102 5.11 1.66 -9.81
CA ALA A 102 4.69 1.68 -11.22
C ALA A 102 5.88 1.60 -12.21
N ARG A 103 7.07 2.07 -11.82
CA ARG A 103 8.28 1.93 -12.63
C ARG A 103 8.76 0.49 -12.69
N HIS A 104 8.71 -0.23 -11.57
CA HIS A 104 9.29 -1.56 -11.45
C HIS A 104 8.29 -2.72 -11.61
N ASP A 105 7.00 -2.47 -11.44
CA ASP A 105 5.94 -3.47 -11.57
C ASP A 105 4.87 -3.04 -12.60
N PRO A 106 4.74 -3.75 -13.74
CA PRO A 106 3.76 -3.43 -14.76
C PRO A 106 2.30 -3.64 -14.31
N GLU A 107 2.03 -4.53 -13.35
CA GLU A 107 0.69 -4.70 -12.79
C GLU A 107 0.31 -3.49 -11.94
N VAL A 108 1.25 -3.00 -11.13
CA VAL A 108 1.05 -1.76 -10.35
C VAL A 108 0.80 -0.57 -11.28
N ARG A 109 1.56 -0.45 -12.39
CA ARG A 109 1.34 0.59 -13.38
C ARG A 109 -0.08 0.56 -13.95
N ARG A 110 -0.60 -0.62 -14.30
CA ARG A 110 -1.97 -0.76 -14.81
C ARG A 110 -3.00 -0.42 -13.74
N ALA A 111 -2.80 -0.87 -12.51
CA ALA A 111 -3.72 -0.59 -11.40
C ALA A 111 -3.79 0.91 -11.05
N LEU A 112 -2.73 1.67 -11.34
CA LEU A 112 -2.64 3.09 -11.05
C LEU A 112 -2.84 3.99 -12.30
N ALA A 113 -3.30 3.44 -13.43
CA ALA A 113 -3.46 4.19 -14.67
C ALA A 113 -4.43 5.39 -14.54
N ASP A 114 -5.43 5.27 -13.68
CA ASP A 114 -6.40 6.32 -13.40
C ASP A 114 -6.02 7.19 -12.19
N ASP A 115 -4.83 7.00 -11.59
CA ASP A 115 -4.41 7.79 -10.44
C ASP A 115 -3.92 9.18 -10.90
N PRO A 116 -4.66 10.27 -10.59
CA PRO A 116 -4.29 11.61 -11.04
C PRO A 116 -2.93 12.06 -10.50
N THR A 117 -2.49 11.52 -9.35
CA THR A 117 -1.19 11.89 -8.75
C THR A 117 0.01 11.35 -9.53
N LEU A 118 -0.20 10.37 -10.40
CA LEU A 118 0.82 9.85 -11.30
C LEU A 118 0.77 10.55 -12.67
N ILE A 119 -0.44 10.74 -13.20
CA ILE A 119 -0.68 11.41 -14.50
C ILE A 119 -0.07 12.82 -14.51
N MET A 120 -0.20 13.58 -13.42
CA MET A 120 0.34 14.95 -13.34
C MET A 120 1.88 15.03 -13.26
N SER A 121 2.58 13.92 -13.07
CA SER A 121 3.99 13.93 -12.67
C SER A 121 4.95 13.25 -13.63
N GLU A 122 4.45 12.46 -14.57
CA GLU A 122 5.28 11.99 -15.69
C GLU A 122 5.82 13.17 -16.51
N GLU A 123 5.17 14.33 -16.45
CA GLU A 123 5.66 15.59 -17.05
C GLU A 123 6.83 16.24 -16.28
N GLU A 124 7.02 15.93 -14.98
CA GLU A 124 8.06 16.58 -14.14
C GLU A 124 9.29 15.69 -13.85
N GLU A 125 9.22 14.38 -14.07
CA GLU A 125 10.33 13.44 -13.81
C GLU A 125 11.20 13.12 -15.04
N GLU A 126 11.37 14.06 -15.97
CA GLU A 126 12.57 14.08 -16.80
C GLU A 126 13.71 14.82 -16.07
N PRO A 127 14.81 14.15 -15.66
CA PRO A 127 16.02 14.83 -15.19
C PRO A 127 16.79 15.51 -16.34
N GLN A 128 16.10 15.94 -17.40
CA GLN A 128 16.63 16.81 -18.44
C GLN A 128 16.91 18.21 -17.91
N GLY A 129 16.21 18.68 -16.86
CA GLY A 129 16.44 20.03 -16.30
C GLY A 129 17.88 20.24 -15.79
N ILE A 130 18.40 19.29 -14.99
CA ILE A 130 19.78 19.37 -14.46
C ILE A 130 20.80 19.16 -15.58
N LYS A 131 20.58 18.20 -16.50
CA LYS A 131 21.46 18.02 -17.66
C LYS A 131 21.49 19.26 -18.55
N ARG A 132 20.36 19.90 -18.82
CA ARG A 132 20.29 21.14 -19.61
C ARG A 132 20.99 22.30 -18.90
N LEU A 133 20.82 22.45 -17.58
CA LEU A 133 21.57 23.44 -16.80
C LEU A 133 23.07 23.18 -16.88
N TRP A 134 23.50 21.93 -16.78
CA TRP A 134 24.90 21.55 -16.91
C TRP A 134 25.42 21.81 -18.33
N TYR A 135 24.71 21.40 -19.39
CA TYR A 135 25.06 21.66 -20.78
C TYR A 135 25.10 23.15 -21.14
N ARG A 136 24.20 23.97 -20.56
CA ARG A 136 24.22 25.43 -20.68
C ARG A 136 25.41 26.04 -19.94
N ALA A 137 25.77 25.51 -18.77
CA ALA A 137 26.92 25.95 -18.00
C ALA A 137 28.26 25.64 -18.70
N ILE A 138 28.33 24.54 -19.47
CA ILE A 138 29.53 24.17 -20.25
C ILE A 138 29.47 24.58 -21.73
N GLY A 139 28.50 25.41 -22.13
CA GLY A 139 28.42 25.98 -23.48
C GLY A 139 28.21 24.97 -24.62
N LYS A 140 27.54 23.84 -24.36
CA LYS A 140 27.20 22.81 -25.37
C LYS A 140 25.73 22.88 -25.84
N LEU A 141 25.01 23.91 -25.42
CA LEU A 141 23.70 24.35 -25.88
C LEU A 141 23.85 25.80 -26.36
#